data_AF-A0A9D8SD12-F1
#
_entry.id   AF-A0A9D8SD12-F1
#
_cell.length_a   1.000
_cell.length_b   1.000
_cell.length_c   1.000
_cell.angle_alpha   90.00
_cell.angle_beta   90.00
_cell.angle_gamma   90.00
#
_symmetry.space_group_name_H-M   'P 1'
#
loop_
_entity.id
_entity.type
_entity.pdbx_description
1 polymer ?
#
loop_
_entity_poly.entity_id
_entity_poly.type
_entity_poly.pdbx_seq_one_letter_code
_entity_poly.pdbx_strand_id
1 'polypeptide(L)'
;MDRLGFFKQGLSSMLDVAGSIVGLKHATNSFVEVVDEALSNIKTDIGLHLPSLDAGMYDDPQGTLSEVAHIGYTMVEVGAYYGGKIHNMAPEEFKALVNKAGLKITSAHINHLHQSAEDSTAGTFT
;
A
#
# COMPACT_ATOMS: atom_id res chain seq x y z
N MET A 1 -4.35 4.53 -13.81
CA MET A 1 -5.47 3.59 -13.60
C MET A 1 -6.13 3.95 -12.28
N ASP A 2 -7.45 4.02 -12.20
CA ASP A 2 -8.16 4.13 -10.92
C ASP A 2 -8.37 2.75 -10.29
N ARG A 3 -8.76 2.71 -9.00
CA ARG A 3 -8.91 1.48 -8.21
C ARG A 3 -9.81 0.44 -8.89
N LEU A 4 -10.87 0.92 -9.52
CA LEU A 4 -11.83 0.11 -10.26
C LEU A 4 -11.22 -0.46 -11.54
N GLY A 5 -10.52 0.37 -12.31
CA GLY A 5 -9.82 -0.05 -13.52
C GLY A 5 -8.71 -1.06 -13.25
N PHE A 6 -8.03 -0.97 -12.11
CA PHE A 6 -6.99 -1.90 -11.72
C PHE A 6 -7.55 -3.27 -11.28
N PHE A 7 -8.59 -3.32 -10.44
CA PHE A 7 -9.22 -4.58 -10.04
C PHE A 7 -9.89 -5.31 -11.22
N LYS A 8 -10.54 -4.55 -12.11
CA LYS A 8 -11.11 -5.07 -13.37
C LYS A 8 -10.06 -5.67 -14.30
N GLN A 9 -8.86 -5.09 -14.34
CA GLN A 9 -7.72 -5.62 -15.09
C GLN A 9 -7.25 -6.96 -14.51
N GLY A 10 -7.12 -7.05 -13.18
CA GLY A 10 -6.74 -8.28 -12.48
C GLY A 10 -7.70 -9.43 -12.77
N LEU A 11 -9.01 -9.16 -12.61
CA LEU A 11 -10.07 -10.14 -12.87
C LEU A 11 -10.16 -10.54 -14.35
N SER A 12 -10.00 -9.59 -15.28
CA SER A 12 -9.93 -9.88 -16.72
C SER A 12 -8.75 -10.78 -17.07
N SER A 13 -7.57 -10.54 -16.49
CA SER A 13 -6.40 -11.38 -16.74
C SER A 13 -6.59 -12.84 -16.25
N MET A 14 -7.32 -13.03 -15.15
CA MET A 14 -7.64 -14.35 -14.61
C MET A 14 -8.65 -15.11 -15.48
N LEU A 15 -9.57 -14.40 -16.12
CA LEU A 15 -10.57 -14.98 -17.02
C LEU A 15 -10.00 -15.33 -18.40
N ASP A 16 -9.06 -14.53 -18.92
CA ASP A 16 -8.40 -14.80 -20.21
C ASP A 16 -7.56 -16.08 -20.18
N VAL A 17 -7.04 -16.49 -19.01
CA VAL A 17 -6.31 -17.75 -18.82
C VAL A 17 -7.25 -18.97 -18.82
N ALA A 18 -8.56 -18.80 -18.60
CA ALA A 18 -9.49 -19.90 -18.32
C ALA A 18 -10.52 -20.26 -19.42
N GLY A 19 -10.66 -19.54 -20.53
CA GLY A 19 -11.54 -20.06 -21.59
C GLY A 19 -11.91 -19.15 -22.75
N SER A 20 -11.48 -19.55 -23.95
CA SER A 20 -12.16 -19.20 -25.21
C SER A 20 -13.47 -19.98 -25.34
N ILE A 21 -14.53 -19.59 -24.62
CA ILE A 21 -15.91 -19.98 -24.94
C ILE A 21 -16.81 -18.74 -24.82
N VAL A 22 -17.33 -18.28 -25.96
CA VAL A 22 -18.11 -17.04 -26.12
C VAL A 22 -19.31 -16.97 -25.15
N GLY A 23 -19.92 -18.11 -24.82
CA GLY A 23 -21.05 -18.20 -23.87
C GLY A 23 -20.68 -18.02 -22.40
N LEU A 24 -19.44 -18.34 -22.01
CA LEU A 24 -18.95 -18.13 -20.63
C LEU A 24 -18.62 -16.65 -20.38
N LYS A 25 -18.14 -15.95 -21.42
CA LYS A 25 -17.76 -14.52 -21.38
C LYS A 25 -18.92 -13.60 -20.98
N HIS A 26 -20.15 -13.95 -21.37
CA HIS A 26 -21.35 -13.16 -21.07
C HIS A 26 -21.84 -13.37 -19.63
N ALA A 27 -21.84 -14.62 -19.15
CA ALA A 27 -22.17 -14.95 -17.76
C ALA A 27 -21.12 -14.39 -16.78
N THR A 28 -19.84 -14.39 -17.17
CA THR A 28 -18.79 -13.76 -16.37
C THR A 28 -18.91 -12.25 -16.34
N ASN A 29 -19.18 -11.58 -17.47
CA ASN A 29 -19.37 -10.13 -17.47
C ASN A 29 -20.53 -9.69 -16.56
N SER A 30 -21.64 -10.44 -16.57
CA SER A 30 -22.76 -10.15 -15.65
C SER A 30 -22.38 -10.36 -14.18
N PHE A 31 -21.58 -11.39 -13.85
CA PHE A 31 -21.12 -11.60 -12.48
C PHE A 31 -20.13 -10.51 -12.05
N VAL A 32 -19.21 -10.10 -12.93
CA VAL A 32 -18.28 -8.98 -12.69
C VAL A 32 -19.07 -7.70 -12.47
N GLU A 33 -20.08 -7.39 -13.27
CA GLU A 33 -20.91 -6.19 -13.11
C GLU A 33 -21.70 -6.19 -11.80
N VAL A 34 -22.30 -7.32 -11.41
CA VAL A 34 -23.03 -7.44 -10.13
C VAL A 34 -22.09 -7.32 -8.93
N VAL A 35 -20.91 -7.91 -9.01
CA VAL A 35 -19.88 -7.79 -7.97
C VAL A 35 -19.31 -6.37 -7.92
N ASP A 36 -19.09 -5.73 -9.06
CA ASP A 36 -18.65 -4.34 -9.17
C ASP A 36 -19.68 -3.37 -8.58
N GLU A 37 -20.96 -3.58 -8.85
CA GLU A 37 -22.06 -2.80 -8.29
C GLU A 37 -22.19 -3.01 -6.77
N ALA A 38 -22.08 -4.25 -6.30
CA ALA A 38 -22.08 -4.57 -4.87
C ALA A 38 -20.86 -3.98 -4.13
N LEU A 39 -19.67 -4.04 -4.73
CA LEU A 39 -18.43 -3.53 -4.16
C LEU A 39 -18.26 -2.01 -4.32
N SER A 40 -18.84 -1.41 -5.36
CA SER A 40 -18.77 0.05 -5.61
C SER A 40 -19.41 0.85 -4.48
N ASN A 41 -20.40 0.26 -3.82
CA ASN A 41 -21.11 0.82 -2.66
C ASN A 41 -20.39 0.52 -1.33
N ILE A 42 -19.43 -0.41 -1.30
CA ILE A 42 -18.60 -0.74 -0.14
C ILE A 42 -17.22 -0.13 -0.35
N LYS A 43 -17.14 1.19 -0.18
CA LYS A 43 -15.86 1.90 -0.12
C LYS A 43 -15.44 2.00 1.35
N THR A 44 -14.75 0.99 1.85
CA THR A 44 -14.14 1.06 3.18
C THR A 44 -12.70 1.54 3.04
N ASP A 45 -12.38 2.66 3.70
CA ASP A 45 -11.01 3.10 3.82
C ASP A 45 -10.30 2.22 4.86
N ILE A 46 -9.47 1.29 4.38
CA ILE A 46 -8.65 0.38 5.21
C ILE A 46 -7.22 0.93 5.30
N GLY A 47 -6.70 1.04 6.53
CA GLY A 47 -5.34 1.52 6.82
C GLY A 47 -4.37 0.39 7.20
N LEU A 48 -3.09 0.56 6.87
CA LEU A 48 -2.00 -0.34 7.26
C LEU A 48 -0.88 0.40 8.01
N HIS A 49 -0.44 -0.17 9.12
CA HIS A 49 0.75 0.29 9.84
C HIS A 49 2.02 -0.22 9.15
N LEU A 50 2.79 0.68 8.50
CA LEU A 50 3.92 0.28 7.65
C LEU A 50 5.03 -0.49 8.35
N PRO A 51 5.34 -0.26 9.64
CA PRO A 51 6.28 -1.10 10.37
C PRO A 51 5.94 -2.60 10.39
N SER A 52 4.69 -3.00 10.12
CA SER A 52 4.34 -4.42 9.96
C SER A 52 4.94 -5.10 8.72
N LEU A 53 5.39 -4.31 7.74
CA LEU A 53 6.03 -4.80 6.51
C LEU A 53 7.56 -4.91 6.62
N ASP A 54 8.12 -4.30 7.67
CA ASP A 54 9.54 -4.32 8.06
C ASP A 54 10.50 -4.26 6.85
N ALA A 55 11.21 -5.36 6.55
CA ALA A 55 12.20 -5.46 5.48
C ALA A 55 11.68 -5.01 4.11
N GLY A 56 10.42 -5.27 3.77
CA GLY A 56 9.85 -4.88 2.47
C GLY A 56 9.91 -3.36 2.24
N MET A 57 9.71 -2.56 3.29
CA MET A 57 9.79 -1.10 3.21
C MET A 57 11.21 -0.56 3.13
N TYR A 58 12.23 -1.35 3.50
CA TYR A 58 13.64 -0.98 3.37
C TYR A 58 14.26 -1.45 2.06
N ASP A 59 13.90 -2.65 1.60
CA ASP A 59 14.47 -3.27 0.40
C ASP A 59 13.86 -2.73 -0.90
N ASP A 60 12.53 -2.61 -0.95
CA ASP A 60 11.79 -2.07 -2.11
C ASP A 60 10.52 -1.34 -1.66
N PRO A 61 10.63 -0.08 -1.20
CA PRO A 61 9.47 0.69 -0.75
C PRO A 61 8.47 0.96 -1.87
N GLN A 62 8.92 1.06 -3.13
CA GLN A 62 8.01 1.33 -4.25
C GLN A 62 7.15 0.10 -4.57
N GLY A 63 7.79 -1.07 -4.73
CA GLY A 63 7.10 -2.33 -5.00
C GLY A 63 6.20 -2.72 -3.84
N THR A 64 6.68 -2.56 -2.60
CA THR A 64 5.90 -2.83 -1.39
C THR A 64 4.64 -1.98 -1.31
N LEU A 65 4.74 -0.66 -1.49
CA LEU A 65 3.57 0.22 -1.47
C LEU A 65 2.61 -0.05 -2.63
N SER A 66 3.13 -0.43 -3.80
CA SER A 66 2.31 -0.87 -4.93
C SER A 66 1.50 -2.12 -4.59
N GLU A 67 2.11 -3.09 -3.91
CA GLU A 67 1.42 -4.33 -3.51
C GLU A 67 0.40 -4.07 -2.39
N VAL A 68 0.72 -3.20 -1.43
CA VAL A 68 -0.23 -2.76 -0.40
C VAL A 68 -1.48 -2.14 -1.03
N ALA A 69 -1.32 -1.30 -2.05
CA ALA A 69 -2.44 -0.77 -2.81
C ALA A 69 -3.16 -1.87 -3.62
N HIS A 70 -2.41 -2.83 -4.18
CA HIS A 70 -2.96 -3.92 -4.98
C HIS A 70 -3.91 -4.81 -4.17
N ILE A 71 -3.55 -5.14 -2.94
CA ILE A 71 -4.37 -5.99 -2.05
C ILE A 71 -5.53 -5.24 -1.38
N GLY A 72 -5.70 -3.95 -1.64
CA GLY A 72 -6.89 -3.19 -1.27
C GLY A 72 -6.75 -2.25 -0.07
N TYR A 73 -5.54 -2.04 0.48
CA TYR A 73 -5.34 -0.96 1.44
C TYR A 73 -5.44 0.40 0.76
N THR A 74 -5.90 1.40 1.51
CA THR A 74 -6.21 2.73 0.99
C THR A 74 -5.47 3.84 1.72
N MET A 75 -5.03 3.54 2.94
CA MET A 75 -4.33 4.45 3.84
C MET A 75 -3.13 3.74 4.45
N VAL A 76 -2.14 4.52 4.84
CA VAL A 76 -0.97 4.04 5.56
C VAL A 76 -0.74 4.90 6.80
N GLU A 77 -0.37 4.24 7.89
CA GLU A 77 0.24 4.85 9.06
C GLU A 77 1.75 4.67 8.96
N VAL A 78 2.48 5.78 9.02
CA VAL A 78 3.94 5.77 8.96
C VAL A 78 4.55 5.46 10.32
N GLY A 79 5.74 4.86 10.31
CA GLY A 79 6.59 4.72 11.49
C GLY A 79 8.04 5.05 11.14
N ALA A 80 8.97 4.63 12.00
CA ALA A 80 10.41 4.74 11.74
C ALA A 80 10.89 6.17 11.41
N TYR A 81 10.30 7.19 12.04
CA TYR A 81 10.83 8.54 11.94
C TYR A 81 12.11 8.69 12.76
N TYR A 82 13.22 8.93 12.08
CA TYR A 82 14.52 9.13 12.73
C TYR A 82 15.39 10.06 11.88
N GLY A 83 16.10 10.99 12.53
CA GLY A 83 17.02 11.90 11.84
C GLY A 83 16.37 12.76 10.74
N GLY A 84 15.08 13.10 10.89
CA GLY A 84 14.34 13.87 9.88
C GLY A 84 13.85 13.05 8.68
N LYS A 85 13.98 11.72 8.72
CA LYS A 85 13.62 10.81 7.63
C LYS A 85 12.55 9.82 8.05
N ILE A 86 11.79 9.33 7.07
CA ILE A 86 10.78 8.28 7.22
C ILE A 86 11.24 7.12 6.33
N HIS A 87 11.49 5.94 6.89
CA HIS A 87 12.04 4.79 6.14
C HIS A 87 13.25 5.20 5.27
N ASN A 88 14.21 5.93 5.85
CA ASN A 88 15.41 6.47 5.20
C ASN A 88 15.20 7.49 4.05
N MET A 89 13.96 7.94 3.81
CA MET A 89 13.63 8.95 2.81
C MET A 89 13.31 10.31 3.44
N ALA A 90 13.52 11.40 2.69
CA ALA A 90 13.00 12.70 3.10
C ALA A 90 11.45 12.65 3.13
N PRO A 91 10.78 13.39 4.04
CA PRO A 91 9.32 13.32 4.16
C PRO A 91 8.57 13.65 2.86
N GLU A 92 9.08 14.58 2.06
CA GLU A 92 8.49 14.96 0.77
C GLU A 92 8.60 13.84 -0.27
N GLU A 93 9.76 13.18 -0.35
CA GLU A 93 10.01 12.05 -1.23
C GLU A 93 9.10 10.87 -0.86
N PHE A 94 9.02 10.57 0.45
CA PHE A 94 8.17 9.51 0.96
C PHE A 94 6.69 9.77 0.65
N LYS A 95 6.21 11.00 0.86
CA LYS A 95 4.84 11.39 0.53
C LYS A 95 4.54 11.25 -0.96
N ALA A 96 5.48 11.66 -1.83
CA ALA A 96 5.33 11.51 -3.27
C ALA A 96 5.21 10.02 -3.66
N LEU A 97 6.01 9.15 -3.04
CA LEU A 97 5.98 7.71 -3.28
C LEU A 97 4.64 7.08 -2.89
N VAL A 98 4.11 7.39 -1.70
CA VAL A 98 2.81 6.90 -1.23
C VAL A 98 1.67 7.38 -2.13
N ASN A 99 1.69 8.66 -2.53
CA ASN A 99 0.69 9.21 -3.44
C ASN A 99 0.73 8.55 -4.82
N LYS A 100 1.94 8.27 -5.35
CA LYS A 100 2.14 7.58 -6.63
C LYS A 100 1.55 6.16 -6.59
N ALA A 101 1.61 5.49 -5.44
CA ALA A 101 0.97 4.18 -5.22
C ALA A 101 -0.56 4.25 -5.04
N GLY A 102 -1.17 5.44 -4.97
CA GLY A 102 -2.62 5.59 -4.80
C GLY A 102 -3.11 5.45 -3.35
N LEU A 103 -2.19 5.53 -2.40
CA LEU A 103 -2.43 5.45 -0.96
C LEU A 103 -2.45 6.86 -0.33
N LYS A 104 -2.99 6.98 0.88
CA LYS A 104 -2.99 8.22 1.67
C LYS A 104 -2.25 8.02 2.99
N ILE A 105 -1.37 8.94 3.36
CA ILE A 105 -0.82 8.98 4.72
C ILE A 105 -1.86 9.63 5.64
N THR A 106 -2.33 8.91 6.67
CA THR A 106 -3.38 9.42 7.58
C THR A 106 -3.00 9.42 9.06
N SER A 107 -1.97 8.66 9.44
CA SER A 107 -1.43 8.62 10.81
C SER A 107 0.09 8.47 10.79
N ALA A 108 0.72 8.72 11.94
CA ALA A 108 2.12 8.48 12.19
C ALA A 108 2.33 8.00 13.63
N HIS A 109 3.12 6.94 13.81
CA HIS A 109 3.57 6.47 15.12
C HIS A 109 5.00 6.95 15.36
N ILE A 110 5.14 7.97 16.22
CA ILE A 110 6.43 8.60 16.53
C ILE A 110 6.80 8.31 17.97
N ASN A 111 7.93 7.65 18.18
CA ASN A 111 8.48 7.42 19.50
C ASN A 111 9.36 8.61 19.91
N HIS A 112 9.16 9.14 21.10
CA HIS A 112 10.14 10.02 21.72
C HIS A 112 11.25 9.13 22.30
N LEU A 113 12.43 9.14 21.67
CA LEU A 113 13.62 8.55 22.29
C LEU A 113 13.97 9.40 23.51
N HIS A 114 13.69 8.89 24.70
CA HIS A 114 14.12 9.49 25.95
C HIS A 114 15.65 9.36 26.00
N GLN A 115 16.36 10.39 25.54
CA GLN A 115 17.81 10.44 25.70
C GLN A 115 18.10 10.72 27.18
N SER A 116 18.34 9.65 27.94
CA SER A 116 19.03 9.77 29.22
C SER A 116 20.39 10.40 28.94
N ALA A 117 20.76 11.43 29.69
CA ALA A 117 21.95 12.27 29.46
C ALA A 117 23.32 11.54 29.50
N GLU A 118 23.34 10.20 29.62
CA GLU A 118 24.55 9.39 29.73
C GLU A 118 25.02 8.78 28.38
N ASP A 119 24.20 8.77 27.33
CA ASP A 119 24.51 8.04 26.09
C ASP A 119 25.19 8.88 24.98
N SER A 120 25.70 10.06 25.33
CA SER A 120 26.42 10.95 24.38
C SER A 120 27.84 10.49 24.02
N THR A 121 28.26 9.30 24.46
CA THR A 121 29.60 8.74 24.15
C THR A 121 29.60 7.40 23.41
N ALA A 122 28.45 6.77 23.16
CA ALA A 122 28.40 5.55 22.34
C ALA A 122 28.27 5.89 20.85
N GLY A 123 29.30 6.55 20.31
CA GLY A 123 29.55 6.52 18.88
C GLY A 123 29.87 5.10 18.43
N THR A 124 29.38 4.74 17.24
CA THR A 124 29.62 3.52 16.46
C THR A 124 28.52 2.47 16.58
N PHE A 125 27.81 2.24 15.47
CA PHE A 125 27.61 0.87 15.03
C PHE A 125 27.81 0.78 13.51
N THR A 126 28.57 -0.25 13.16
CA THR A 126 28.97 -0.73 11.83
C THR A 126 27.79 -1.19 10.99
#